data_AF-A0A1Y1W3L0-F1
#
_entry.id   AF-A0A1Y1W3L0-F1
#
_cell.length_a   1.000
_cell.length_b   1.000
_cell.length_c   1.000
_cell.angle_alpha   90.00
_cell.angle_beta   90.00
_cell.angle_gamma   90.00
#
_symmetry.space_group_name_H-M   'P 1'
#
loop_
_entity.id
_entity.type
_entity.pdbx_description
1 polymer ?
#
loop_
_entity_poly.entity_id
_entity_poly.type
_entity_poly.pdbx_seq_one_letter_code
_entity_poly.pdbx_strand_id
1 'polypeptide(L)'
;MNALFSTTLAVATVVALASGLEWRSMNTLRCAKFNWHTIKTRSDSLLPMARFFLPGENAALLNKLLDGKSKLPDTPSDSFIKALPDAIPETLLNTIAGDVIGACLSGEMRVQQEP
;
A
#
# COMPACT_ATOMS: atom_id res chain seq x y z
N MET A 1 26.77 36.51 -20.09
CA MET A 1 26.32 35.16 -20.48
C MET A 1 25.10 34.83 -19.64
N ASN A 2 23.90 34.98 -20.20
CA ASN A 2 22.65 34.79 -19.49
C ASN A 2 22.36 33.30 -19.34
N ALA A 3 22.30 32.81 -18.10
CA ALA A 3 21.78 31.48 -17.80
C ALA A 3 20.25 31.56 -17.72
N LEU A 4 19.57 31.16 -18.79
CA LEU A 4 18.14 30.87 -18.76
C LEU A 4 17.96 29.43 -18.30
N PHE A 5 17.85 29.24 -16.98
CA PHE A 5 17.33 27.99 -16.43
C PHE A 5 15.83 27.95 -16.70
N SER A 6 15.43 27.23 -17.74
CA SER A 6 14.04 26.83 -17.96
C SER A 6 13.66 25.80 -16.90
N THR A 7 13.17 26.27 -15.75
CA THR A 7 12.46 25.44 -14.77
C THR A 7 11.06 25.18 -15.30
N THR A 8 10.92 24.08 -16.04
CA THR A 8 9.61 23.56 -16.42
C THR A 8 8.90 23.10 -15.15
N LEU A 9 7.98 23.92 -14.62
CA LEU A 9 7.04 23.50 -13.58
C LEU A 9 6.16 22.38 -14.15
N ALA A 10 6.47 21.14 -13.80
CA ALA A 10 5.54 20.04 -13.96
C ALA A 10 4.38 20.26 -12.97
N VAL A 11 3.30 20.87 -13.46
CA VAL A 11 2.02 20.93 -12.75
C VAL A 11 1.48 19.51 -12.71
N ALA A 12 1.76 18.80 -11.61
CA ALA A 12 1.10 17.54 -11.32
C ALA A 12 -0.35 17.86 -10.95
N THR A 13 -1.26 17.64 -11.90
CA THR A 13 -2.70 17.62 -11.64
C THR A 13 -2.99 16.61 -10.54
N VAL A 14 -3.37 17.13 -9.37
CA VAL A 14 -3.86 16.37 -8.23
C VAL A 14 -5.19 15.73 -8.64
N VAL A 15 -5.15 14.44 -8.96
CA VAL A 15 -6.36 13.63 -9.03
C VAL A 15 -6.66 13.17 -7.62
N ALA A 16 -7.76 13.69 -7.07
CA ALA A 16 -8.28 13.31 -5.76
C ALA A 16 -8.44 11.78 -5.68
N LEU A 17 -7.65 11.14 -4.81
CA LEU A 17 -7.76 9.72 -4.47
C LEU A 17 -9.00 9.51 -3.59
N ALA A 18 -10.17 9.44 -4.23
CA ALA A 18 -11.40 8.95 -3.61
C ALA A 18 -12.12 7.90 -4.47
N SER A 19 -11.46 7.39 -5.51
CA SER A 19 -11.74 6.08 -6.11
C SER A 19 -10.68 5.10 -5.59
N GLY A 20 -11.09 3.88 -5.20
CA GLY A 20 -10.25 2.90 -4.51
C GLY A 20 -8.84 2.74 -5.09
N LEU A 21 -7.87 2.40 -4.22
CA LEU A 21 -6.50 2.19 -4.66
C LEU A 21 -6.42 1.04 -5.68
N GLU A 22 -5.81 1.31 -6.83
CA GLU A 22 -5.45 0.28 -7.80
C GLU A 22 -4.26 -0.54 -7.28
N TRP A 23 -4.54 -1.55 -6.45
CA TRP A 23 -3.53 -2.36 -5.72
C TRP A 23 -2.51 -3.06 -6.63
N ARG A 24 -2.90 -3.33 -7.88
CA ARG A 24 -2.04 -3.99 -8.88
C ARG A 24 -1.24 -3.00 -9.72
N SER A 25 -1.46 -1.69 -9.58
CA SER A 25 -0.72 -0.66 -10.32
C SER A 25 0.73 -0.55 -9.84
N MET A 26 1.63 -0.15 -10.74
CA MET A 26 3.05 0.01 -10.40
C MET A 26 3.30 1.09 -9.35
N ASN A 27 2.49 2.16 -9.34
CA ASN A 27 2.64 3.23 -8.36
C ASN A 27 2.19 2.79 -6.97
N THR A 28 1.05 2.09 -6.86
CA THR A 28 0.60 1.52 -5.59
C THR A 28 1.62 0.54 -5.03
N LEU A 29 2.19 -0.33 -5.87
CA LEU A 29 3.21 -1.29 -5.45
C LEU A 29 4.47 -0.59 -4.93
N ARG A 30 4.96 0.44 -5.63
CA ARG A 30 6.10 1.24 -5.17
C ARG A 30 5.82 1.87 -3.81
N CYS A 31 4.66 2.51 -3.66
CA CYS A 31 4.26 3.16 -2.42
C CYS A 31 4.02 2.19 -1.26
N ALA A 32 3.41 1.03 -1.53
CA ALA A 32 3.20 -0.01 -0.53
C ALA A 32 4.54 -0.59 -0.04
N LYS A 33 5.51 -0.83 -0.94
CA LYS A 33 6.85 -1.30 -0.56
C LYS A 33 7.61 -0.27 0.26
N PHE A 34 7.59 0.99 -0.17
CA PHE A 34 8.29 2.07 0.53
C PHE A 34 7.76 2.23 1.96
N ASN A 35 6.45 2.14 2.15
CA ASN A 35 5.80 2.27 3.45
C ASN A 35 5.50 0.93 4.13
N TRP A 36 6.15 -0.16 3.72
CA TRP A 36 5.73 -1.49 4.12
C TRP A 36 5.77 -1.69 5.63
N HIS A 37 6.78 -1.13 6.30
CA HIS A 37 6.90 -1.21 7.76
C HIS A 37 5.65 -0.69 8.48
N THR A 38 5.12 0.46 8.05
CA THR A 38 3.90 1.05 8.61
C THR A 38 2.67 0.19 8.31
N ILE A 39 2.53 -0.26 7.05
CA ILE A 39 1.42 -1.12 6.62
C ILE A 39 1.44 -2.44 7.41
N LYS A 40 2.62 -3.04 7.57
CA LYS A 40 2.86 -4.28 8.30
C LYS A 40 2.45 -4.16 9.75
N THR A 41 2.93 -3.14 10.45
CA THR A 41 2.60 -2.93 11.88
C THR A 41 1.09 -2.81 12.10
N ARG A 42 0.38 -2.08 11.23
CA ARG A 42 -1.08 -1.97 11.30
C ARG A 42 -1.75 -3.32 11.02
N SER A 43 -1.34 -4.01 9.95
CA SER A 43 -1.94 -5.27 9.52
C SER A 43 -1.71 -6.42 10.49
N ASP A 44 -0.48 -6.58 11.00
CA ASP A 44 -0.10 -7.67 11.92
C ASP A 44 -0.93 -7.67 13.20
N SER A 45 -1.38 -6.49 13.67
CA SER A 45 -2.27 -6.37 14.82
C SER A 45 -3.69 -6.91 14.55
N LEU A 46 -4.09 -6.92 13.28
CA LEU A 46 -5.43 -7.33 12.83
C LEU A 46 -5.47 -8.77 12.32
N LEU A 47 -4.33 -9.33 11.88
CA LEU A 47 -4.24 -10.69 11.34
C LEU A 47 -4.84 -11.78 12.24
N PRO A 48 -4.65 -11.79 13.58
CA PRO A 48 -5.29 -12.78 14.46
C PRO A 48 -6.82 -12.73 14.42
N MET A 49 -7.39 -11.57 14.07
CA MET A 49 -8.82 -11.35 13.97
C MET A 49 -9.33 -11.46 12.53
N ALA A 50 -8.47 -11.65 11.52
CA ALA A 50 -8.86 -11.65 10.11
C ALA A 50 -9.96 -12.67 9.79
N ARG A 51 -9.96 -13.83 10.46
CA ARG A 51 -11.00 -14.86 10.32
C ARG A 51 -12.42 -14.40 10.69
N PHE A 52 -12.56 -13.32 11.46
CA PHE A 52 -13.86 -12.76 11.85
C PHE A 52 -14.36 -11.71 10.86
N PHE A 53 -13.45 -11.12 10.06
CA PHE A 53 -13.76 -10.06 9.10
C PHE A 53 -13.77 -10.56 7.65
N LEU A 54 -13.11 -11.68 7.38
CA LEU A 54 -12.99 -12.27 6.05
C LEU A 54 -13.99 -13.42 5.88
N PRO A 55 -14.65 -13.52 4.71
CA PRO A 55 -15.33 -14.75 4.30
C PRO A 55 -14.39 -15.95 4.37
N GLY A 56 -14.94 -17.16 4.56
CA GLY A 56 -14.13 -18.37 4.74
C GLY A 56 -13.14 -18.63 3.60
N GLU A 57 -13.53 -18.34 2.36
CA GLU A 57 -12.65 -18.46 1.18
C GLU A 57 -11.48 -17.46 1.21
N ASN A 58 -11.74 -16.20 1.56
CA ASN A 58 -10.71 -15.16 1.70
C ASN A 58 -9.76 -15.47 2.86
N ALA A 59 -10.27 -15.97 3.99
CA ALA A 59 -9.44 -16.39 5.10
C ALA A 59 -8.51 -17.57 4.71
N ALA A 60 -8.99 -18.51 3.91
CA ALA A 60 -8.16 -19.60 3.38
C ALA A 60 -7.10 -19.10 2.41
N LEU A 61 -7.46 -18.17 1.51
CA LEU A 61 -6.51 -17.52 0.59
C LEU A 61 -5.45 -16.73 1.35
N LEU A 62 -5.83 -16.00 2.39
CA LEU A 62 -4.90 -15.28 3.24
C LEU A 62 -3.94 -16.24 3.96
N ASN A 63 -4.44 -17.31 4.57
CA ASN A 63 -3.59 -18.31 5.23
C ASN A 63 -2.60 -18.98 4.25
N LYS A 64 -3.03 -19.24 3.01
CA LYS A 64 -2.16 -19.75 1.95
C LYS A 64 -1.12 -18.73 1.52
N LEU A 65 -1.52 -17.47 1.36
CA LEU A 65 -0.63 -16.36 1.00
C LEU A 65 0.44 -16.12 2.07
N LEU A 66 0.09 -16.30 3.34
CA LEU A 66 1.00 -16.19 4.48
C LEU A 66 1.87 -17.44 4.70
N ASP A 67 1.64 -18.53 3.95
CA ASP A 67 2.34 -19.81 4.13
C ASP A 67 2.27 -20.29 5.60
N GLY A 68 1.08 -20.20 6.19
CA GLY A 68 0.83 -20.59 7.59
C GLY A 68 1.41 -19.65 8.65
N LYS A 69 2.06 -18.54 8.26
CA LYS A 69 2.59 -17.55 9.21
C LYS A 69 1.48 -16.69 9.80
N SER A 70 1.68 -16.22 11.03
CA SER A 70 0.77 -15.31 11.73
C SER A 70 1.06 -13.82 11.50
N LYS A 71 2.07 -13.51 10.69
CA LYS A 71 2.53 -12.15 10.37
C LYS A 71 2.80 -12.01 8.88
N LEU A 72 2.66 -10.78 8.39
CA LEU A 72 3.15 -10.41 7.06
C LEU A 72 4.68 -10.56 6.99
N PRO A 73 5.26 -10.75 5.79
CA PRO A 73 6.71 -10.78 5.62
C PRO A 73 7.34 -9.42 5.99
N ASP A 74 8.57 -9.41 6.49
CA ASP A 74 9.28 -8.16 6.80
C ASP A 74 9.65 -7.37 5.54
N THR A 75 9.97 -8.09 4.45
CA THR A 75 10.19 -7.50 3.12
C THR A 75 9.21 -8.14 2.13
N PRO A 76 8.28 -7.38 1.54
CA PRO A 76 7.29 -7.92 0.64
C PRO A 76 7.85 -8.03 -0.77
N SER A 77 7.51 -9.11 -1.48
CA SER A 77 7.68 -9.17 -2.93
C SER A 77 6.54 -8.44 -3.65
N ASP A 78 6.77 -8.02 -4.89
CA ASP A 78 5.72 -7.46 -5.74
C ASP A 78 4.57 -8.46 -5.95
N SER A 79 4.90 -9.75 -6.08
CA SER A 79 3.91 -10.82 -6.20
C SER A 79 3.04 -10.96 -4.96
N PHE A 80 3.63 -10.81 -3.76
CA PHE A 80 2.89 -10.85 -2.51
C PHE A 80 1.87 -9.71 -2.43
N ILE A 81 2.31 -8.47 -2.70
CA ILE A 81 1.42 -7.29 -2.63
C ILE A 81 0.31 -7.39 -3.69
N LYS A 82 0.62 -7.83 -4.91
CA LYS A 82 -0.38 -8.03 -5.97
C LYS A 82 -1.44 -9.09 -5.66
N ALA A 83 -1.11 -10.06 -4.81
CA ALA A 83 -2.01 -11.14 -4.40
C ALA A 83 -2.88 -10.76 -3.19
N LEU A 84 -2.56 -9.67 -2.47
CA LEU A 84 -3.34 -9.23 -1.31
C LEU A 84 -4.83 -9.00 -1.63
N PRO A 85 -5.22 -8.34 -2.75
CA PRO A 85 -6.63 -8.11 -3.07
C PRO A 85 -7.44 -9.38 -3.33
N ASP A 86 -6.78 -10.49 -3.67
CA ASP A 86 -7.44 -11.79 -3.84
C ASP A 86 -7.79 -12.41 -2.47
N ALA A 87 -6.95 -12.17 -1.46
CA ALA A 87 -7.11 -12.71 -0.11
C ALA A 87 -7.87 -11.76 0.83
N ILE A 88 -7.78 -10.46 0.63
CA ILE A 88 -8.35 -9.42 1.49
C ILE A 88 -9.11 -8.45 0.59
N PRO A 89 -10.42 -8.24 0.82
CA PRO A 89 -11.20 -7.28 0.05
C PRO A 89 -10.53 -5.90 -0.01
N GLU A 90 -10.52 -5.28 -1.19
CA GLU A 90 -9.84 -3.99 -1.39
C GLU A 90 -10.36 -2.89 -0.46
N THR A 91 -11.63 -2.94 -0.05
CA THR A 91 -12.21 -2.02 0.95
C THR A 91 -11.50 -2.12 2.30
N LEU A 92 -11.21 -3.35 2.76
CA LEU A 92 -10.50 -3.59 4.01
C LEU A 92 -9.01 -3.23 3.86
N LEU A 93 -8.39 -3.56 2.72
CA LEU A 93 -7.02 -3.14 2.43
C LEU A 93 -6.88 -1.61 2.42
N ASN A 94 -7.82 -0.90 1.80
CA ASN A 94 -7.85 0.56 1.76
C ASN A 94 -8.12 1.16 3.15
N THR A 95 -8.85 0.46 4.02
CA THR A 95 -9.04 0.92 5.41
C THR A 95 -7.73 0.86 6.20
N ILE A 96 -6.88 -0.12 5.94
CA ILE A 96 -5.64 -0.35 6.71
C ILE A 96 -4.48 0.51 6.18
N ALA A 97 -4.35 0.59 4.86
CA ALA A 97 -3.19 1.14 4.17
C ALA A 97 -3.52 2.30 3.22
N GLY A 98 -4.80 2.65 3.08
CA GLY A 98 -5.28 3.61 2.09
C GLY A 98 -4.73 5.01 2.27
N ASP A 99 -4.70 5.50 3.51
CA ASP A 99 -4.12 6.80 3.87
C ASP A 99 -2.62 6.84 3.56
N VAL A 100 -1.88 5.81 3.94
CA VAL A 100 -0.41 5.74 3.77
C VAL A 100 -0.03 5.66 2.29
N ILE A 101 -0.67 4.77 1.53
CA ILE A 101 -0.42 4.64 0.10
C ILE A 101 -0.94 5.89 -0.63
N GLY A 102 -2.10 6.41 -0.23
CA GLY A 102 -2.70 7.60 -0.81
C GLY A 102 -1.80 8.83 -0.67
N ALA A 103 -1.29 9.10 0.54
CA ALA A 103 -0.35 10.19 0.79
C ALA A 103 0.94 10.05 -0.02
N CYS A 104 1.44 8.81 -0.21
CA CYS A 104 2.58 8.54 -1.08
C CYS A 104 2.28 8.88 -2.54
N LEU A 105 1.13 8.46 -3.06
CA LEU A 105 0.69 8.69 -4.44
C LEU A 105 0.44 10.18 -4.72
N SER A 106 -0.13 10.90 -3.75
CA SER A 106 -0.34 12.35 -3.81
C SER A 106 0.95 13.17 -3.70
N GLY A 107 2.06 12.54 -3.30
CA GLY A 107 3.33 13.24 -3.03
C GLY A 107 3.35 14.00 -1.71
N GLU A 108 2.36 13.80 -0.84
CA GLU A 108 2.25 14.42 0.50
C GLU A 108 3.25 13.83 1.50
N MET A 109 3.79 12.64 1.22
CA MET A 109 4.94 12.08 1.94
C MET A 109 6.30 12.66 1.50
N ARG A 110 6.34 13.87 0.93
CA ARG A 110 7.58 14.65 0.88
C ARG A 110 7.66 15.45 2.17
N VAL A 111 8.34 14.90 3.18
CA VAL A 111 9.02 15.54 4.33
C VAL A 111 8.91 14.57 5.52
N GLN A 112 9.74 13.53 5.54
CA GLN A 112 10.39 12.99 6.75
C GLN A 112 11.62 12.18 6.30
N GLN A 113 12.51 12.85 5.57
CA GLN A 113 13.92 12.48 5.56
C GLN A 113 14.68 13.72 5.97
N GLU A 114 15.10 13.76 7.23
CA GLU A 114 16.34 14.37 7.70
C GLU A 114 16.55 13.99 9.17
N PRO A 115 17.79 13.93 9.67
CA PRO A 115 19.08 14.11 8.99
C PRO A 115 19.78 12.82 8.55
#